data_AF-A0A2X1JMF6-F1
#
_entry.id   AF-A0A2X1JMF6-F1
#
_cell.length_a   1.000
_cell.length_b   1.000
_cell.length_c   1.000
_cell.angle_alpha   90.00
_cell.angle_beta   90.00
_cell.angle_gamma   90.00
#
_symmetry.space_group_name_H-M   'P 1'
#
loop_
_entity.id
_entity.type
_entity.pdbx_description
1 polymer ?
#
loop_
_entity_poly.entity_id
_entity_poly.type
_entity_poly.pdbx_seq_one_letter_code
_entity_poly.pdbx_strand_id
1 'polypeptide(L)'
;MAILDDVIGVFSPGWKAARLRSRAVIQAYEAVKTTRTHKARRENRTADQLSQYGAVSLREQARYLDNNHDLVIGVFDKLEERVVGKNGIIVEPHPVLRNGAIARDLAAEISHPME
;
A
#
# COMPACT_ATOMS: atom_id res chain seq x y z
N MET A 1 30.46 -8.19 2.76
CA MET A 1 31.12 -7.49 1.64
C MET A 1 32.51 -8.08 1.49
N ALA A 2 32.86 -8.62 0.32
CA ALA A 2 34.17 -9.23 0.13
C ALA A 2 35.14 -8.16 -0.38
N ILE A 3 36.32 -8.06 0.23
CA ILE A 3 37.38 -7.07 -0.06
C ILE A 3 37.71 -6.98 -1.56
N LEU A 4 37.56 -8.08 -2.31
CA LEU A 4 37.68 -8.12 -3.77
C LEU A 4 36.68 -7.24 -4.52
N ASP A 5 35.43 -7.14 -4.07
CA ASP A 5 34.40 -6.32 -4.74
C ASP A 5 34.69 -4.82 -4.55
N ASP A 6 35.35 -4.44 -3.46
CA ASP A 6 35.75 -3.05 -3.22
C ASP A 6 36.94 -2.65 -4.09
N VAL A 7 37.94 -3.51 -4.25
CA VAL A 7 39.06 -3.28 -5.18
C VAL A 7 38.56 -3.17 -6.63
N ILE A 8 37.64 -4.05 -7.07
CA ILE A 8 37.06 -3.98 -8.42
C ILE A 8 36.23 -2.69 -8.62
N GLY A 9 35.58 -2.19 -7.57
CA GLY A 9 34.83 -0.94 -7.59
C GLY A 9 35.65 0.31 -7.84
N VAL A 10 36.91 0.31 -7.38
CA VAL A 10 37.83 1.43 -7.58
C VAL A 10 38.25 1.52 -9.05
N PHE A 11 38.43 0.39 -9.73
CA PHE A 11 38.86 0.36 -11.13
C PHE A 11 37.71 0.31 -12.15
N SER A 12 36.55 -0.25 -11.78
CA SER A 12 35.43 -0.44 -12.69
C SER A 12 34.08 -0.48 -11.95
N PRO A 13 33.42 0.67 -11.76
CA PRO A 13 32.14 0.73 -11.03
C PRO A 13 31.03 -0.07 -11.73
N GLY A 14 31.02 -0.13 -13.06
CA GLY A 14 30.04 -0.91 -13.84
C GLY A 14 30.17 -2.43 -13.63
N TRP A 15 31.40 -2.95 -13.52
CA TRP A 15 31.61 -4.38 -13.30
C TRP A 15 31.23 -4.79 -11.87
N LYS A 16 31.55 -3.95 -10.88
CA LYS A 16 31.08 -4.14 -9.50
C LYS A 16 29.55 -4.11 -9.42
N ALA A 17 28.89 -3.15 -10.08
CA ALA A 17 27.44 -3.04 -10.08
C ALA A 17 26.76 -4.29 -10.71
N ALA A 18 27.29 -4.76 -11.85
CA ALA A 18 26.79 -5.98 -12.49
C ALA A 18 26.95 -7.22 -11.58
N ARG A 19 28.08 -7.31 -10.86
CA ARG A 19 28.35 -8.41 -9.94
C ARG A 19 27.49 -8.37 -8.67
N LEU A 20 27.26 -7.18 -8.11
CA LEU A 20 26.35 -7.01 -6.97
C LEU A 20 24.91 -7.36 -7.36
N ARG A 21 24.48 -6.94 -8.56
CA ARG A 21 23.16 -7.30 -9.10
C ARG A 21 23.01 -8.80 -9.28
N SER A 22 23.99 -9.47 -9.89
CA SER A 22 23.93 -10.94 -10.06
C SER A 22 23.94 -11.67 -8.71
N ARG A 23 24.73 -11.21 -7.74
CA ARG A 23 24.69 -11.75 -6.36
C ARG A 23 23.33 -11.57 -5.69
N ALA A 24 22.71 -10.40 -5.82
CA ALA A 24 21.37 -10.16 -5.27
C ALA A 24 20.32 -11.07 -5.92
N VAL A 25 20.38 -11.27 -7.24
CA VAL A 25 19.47 -12.18 -7.97
C VAL A 25 19.67 -13.63 -7.54
N ILE A 26 20.93 -14.09 -7.39
CA ILE A 26 21.24 -15.43 -6.91
C ILE A 26 20.72 -15.63 -5.49
N GLN A 27 20.95 -14.67 -4.59
CA GLN A 27 20.46 -14.73 -3.22
C GLN A 27 18.94 -14.76 -3.15
N ALA A 28 18.24 -13.96 -3.97
CA ALA A 28 16.79 -14.00 -4.06
C ALA A 28 16.28 -15.36 -4.56
N TYR A 29 16.95 -15.94 -5.55
CA TYR A 29 16.62 -17.26 -6.08
C TYR A 29 16.88 -18.39 -5.07
N GLU A 30 18.01 -18.32 -4.35
CA GLU A 30 18.37 -19.25 -3.28
C GLU A 30 17.41 -19.15 -2.09
N ALA A 31 16.96 -17.95 -1.73
CA ALA A 31 16.01 -17.73 -0.63
C ALA A 31 14.63 -18.38 -0.91
N VAL A 32 14.23 -18.48 -2.18
CA VAL A 32 12.97 -19.12 -2.59
C VAL A 32 13.08 -20.66 -2.55
N LYS A 33 14.26 -21.22 -2.81
CA LYS A 33 14.47 -22.67 -2.77
C LYS A 33 14.58 -23.15 -1.32
N THR A 34 13.55 -23.87 -0.87
CA THR A 34 13.60 -24.57 0.42
C THR A 34 14.63 -25.70 0.34
N THR A 35 15.69 -25.64 1.14
CA THR A 35 16.71 -26.69 1.23
C THR A 35 16.79 -27.24 2.66
N ARG A 36 17.52 -28.33 2.87
CA ARG A 36 17.69 -28.92 4.21
C ARG A 36 18.25 -27.93 5.25
N THR A 37 19.12 -27.02 4.81
CA THR A 37 19.72 -25.95 5.62
C THR A 37 18.92 -24.64 5.56
N HIS A 38 18.06 -24.46 4.56
CA HIS A 38 17.17 -23.31 4.41
C HIS A 38 15.70 -23.75 4.57
N LYS A 39 15.29 -24.00 5.82
CA LYS A 39 13.89 -24.30 6.14
C LYS A 39 13.05 -23.03 5.98
N ALA A 40 11.94 -23.12 5.23
CA ALA A 40 10.97 -22.04 5.14
C ALA A 40 10.53 -21.63 6.55
N ARG A 41 10.74 -20.36 6.91
CA ARG A 41 10.22 -19.81 8.15
C ARG A 41 8.70 -19.75 8.03
N ARG A 42 8.02 -20.56 8.82
CA ARG A 42 6.56 -20.50 8.98
C ARG A 42 6.26 -19.45 10.04
N GLU A 43 5.33 -18.56 9.73
CA GLU A 43 4.79 -17.63 10.71
C GLU A 43 3.86 -18.43 11.63
N ASN A 44 4.32 -18.67 12.87
CA ASN A 44 3.59 -19.50 13.84
C ASN A 44 2.70 -18.65 14.77
N ARG A 45 2.73 -17.32 14.64
CA ARG A 45 1.89 -16.42 15.44
C ARG A 45 0.46 -16.45 14.92
N THR A 46 -0.49 -16.37 15.85
CA THR A 46 -1.91 -16.22 15.52
C THR A 46 -2.13 -14.89 14.80
N ALA A 47 -3.14 -14.82 13.93
CA ALA A 47 -3.45 -13.62 13.13
C ALA A 47 -3.55 -12.34 13.99
N ASP A 48 -4.15 -12.43 15.18
CA ASP A 48 -4.25 -11.32 16.15
C ASP A 48 -2.90 -10.88 16.72
N GLN A 49 -1.97 -11.82 16.96
CA GLN A 49 -0.63 -11.46 17.42
C GLN A 49 0.14 -10.78 16.29
N LEU A 50 0.02 -11.28 15.06
CA LEU A 50 0.67 -10.67 13.90
C LEU A 50 0.15 -9.26 13.63
N SER A 51 -1.17 -9.07 13.70
CA SER A 51 -1.79 -7.76 13.51
C SER A 51 -1.40 -6.81 14.64
N GLN A 52 -1.38 -7.23 15.91
CA GLN A 52 -0.96 -6.36 17.01
C GLN A 52 0.49 -5.88 16.90
N TYR A 53 1.43 -6.77 16.54
CA TYR A 53 2.84 -6.40 16.43
C TYR A 53 3.17 -5.63 15.14
N GLY A 54 2.44 -5.88 14.04
CA GLY A 54 2.74 -5.32 12.73
C GLY A 54 1.84 -4.17 12.28
N ALA A 55 0.65 -4.00 12.86
CA ALA A 55 -0.33 -3.05 12.33
C ALA A 55 0.11 -1.60 12.45
N VAL A 56 0.77 -1.22 13.56
CA VAL A 56 1.21 0.17 13.77
C VAL A 56 2.28 0.53 12.75
N SER A 57 3.30 -0.32 12.58
CA SER A 57 4.40 -0.08 11.64
C SER A 57 3.94 -0.14 10.19
N LEU A 58 3.01 -1.05 9.84
CA LEU A 58 2.42 -1.12 8.50
C LEU A 58 1.57 0.13 8.20
N ARG A 59 0.77 0.59 9.16
CA ARG A 59 -0.05 1.81 9.00
C ARG A 59 0.82 3.05 8.82
N GLU A 60 1.91 3.16 9.56
CA GLU A 60 2.86 4.26 9.43
C GLU A 60 3.59 4.25 8.09
N GLN A 61 4.03 3.08 7.63
CA GLN A 61 4.63 2.92 6.30
C GLN A 61 3.63 3.25 5.19
N ALA A 62 2.38 2.78 5.30
CA ALA A 62 1.33 3.08 4.34
C ALA A 62 1.06 4.59 4.28
N ARG A 63 0.94 5.27 5.43
CA ARG A 63 0.73 6.72 5.49
C ARG A 63 1.92 7.51 4.95
N TYR A 64 3.14 7.05 5.20
CA TYR A 64 4.33 7.64 4.62
C TYR A 64 4.33 7.53 3.10
N LEU A 65 4.00 6.36 2.55
CA LEU A 65 3.94 6.15 1.11
C LEU A 65 2.84 6.99 0.44
N ASP A 66 1.65 7.01 1.04
CA ASP A 66 0.51 7.81 0.56
C ASP A 66 0.83 9.31 0.50
N ASN A 67 1.44 9.86 1.56
CA ASN A 67 1.80 11.28 1.61
C ASN A 67 2.93 11.69 0.66
N ASN A 68 3.85 10.77 0.33
CA ASN A 68 5.10 11.13 -0.35
C ASN A 68 5.23 10.59 -1.78
N HIS A 69 4.37 9.66 -2.20
CA HIS A 69 4.45 9.03 -3.53
C HIS A 69 3.14 9.22 -4.31
N ASP A 70 3.19 10.10 -5.31
CA ASP A 70 2.07 10.40 -6.21
C ASP A 70 1.53 9.16 -6.96
N LEU A 71 2.41 8.19 -7.24
CA LEU A 71 2.01 6.91 -7.84
C LEU A 71 0.98 6.16 -6.95
N VAL A 72 1.16 6.22 -5.63
CA VAL A 72 0.30 5.50 -4.67
C VAL A 72 -1.08 6.14 -4.65
N ILE A 73 -1.14 7.48 -4.62
CA ILE A 73 -2.38 8.25 -4.72
C ILE A 73 -3.11 7.89 -6.01
N GLY A 74 -2.45 7.98 -7.16
CA GLY A 74 -3.08 7.66 -8.45
C GLY A 74 -3.57 6.21 -8.56
N VAL A 75 -2.86 5.25 -7.94
CA VAL A 75 -3.32 3.85 -7.88
C VAL A 75 -4.58 3.72 -7.03
N PHE A 76 -4.64 4.39 -5.87
CA PHE A 76 -5.82 4.37 -5.02
C PHE A 76 -7.01 5.07 -5.66
N ASP A 77 -6.83 6.20 -6.33
CA ASP A 77 -7.89 6.88 -7.09
C ASP A 77 -8.47 5.99 -8.19
N LYS A 78 -7.62 5.28 -8.94
CA LYS A 78 -8.08 4.35 -9.98
C LYS A 78 -8.76 3.12 -9.41
N LEU A 79 -8.39 2.71 -8.20
CA LEU A 79 -9.07 1.64 -7.50
C LEU A 79 -10.44 2.10 -7.03
N GLU A 80 -10.55 3.29 -6.43
CA GLU A 80 -11.82 3.89 -6.03
C GLU A 80 -12.78 4.07 -7.21
N GLU A 81 -12.29 4.66 -8.31
CA GLU A 81 -13.08 4.88 -9.53
C GLU A 81 -13.66 3.57 -10.10
N ARG A 82 -12.93 2.45 -9.95
CA ARG A 82 -13.37 1.12 -10.43
C ARG A 82 -14.27 0.37 -9.46
N VAL A 83 -14.15 0.62 -8.16
CA VAL A 83 -14.90 -0.10 -7.13
C VAL A 83 -16.20 0.63 -6.80
N VAL A 84 -16.13 1.94 -6.54
CA VAL A 84 -17.28 2.77 -6.14
C VAL A 84 -17.93 3.40 -7.37
N GLY A 85 -17.13 3.73 -8.38
CA GLY A 85 -17.56 4.47 -9.55
C GLY A 85 -17.04 5.91 -9.52
N LYS A 86 -16.92 6.53 -10.70
CA LYS A 86 -16.34 7.87 -10.88
C LYS A 86 -16.96 8.95 -10.01
N ASN A 87 -18.25 8.83 -9.69
CA ASN A 87 -18.98 9.85 -8.93
C ASN A 87 -18.96 9.59 -7.40
N GLY A 88 -18.24 8.56 -6.95
CA GLY A 88 -18.16 8.20 -5.54
C GLY A 88 -19.50 7.77 -4.94
N ILE A 89 -19.61 7.89 -3.61
CA ILE A 89 -20.83 7.60 -2.87
C ILE A 89 -21.68 8.87 -2.82
N ILE A 90 -22.83 8.85 -3.50
CA ILE A 90 -23.79 9.95 -3.46
C ILE A 90 -24.59 9.85 -2.16
N VAL A 91 -24.56 10.92 -1.36
CA VAL A 91 -25.34 11.01 -0.12
C VAL A 91 -26.63 11.76 -0.42
N GLU A 92 -27.77 11.09 -0.31
CA GLU A 92 -29.10 11.71 -0.44
C GLU A 92 -29.69 11.97 0.96
N PRO A 93 -29.59 13.21 1.48
CA PRO A 93 -30.10 13.53 2.81
C PRO A 93 -31.63 13.45 2.82
N HIS A 94 -32.16 12.76 3.83
CA HIS A 94 -33.60 12.65 4.10
C HIS A 94 -33.94 13.39 5.40
N PRO A 95 -34.05 14.72 5.38
CA PRO A 95 -34.43 15.50 6.55
C PRO A 95 -35.87 15.17 6.97
N VAL A 96 -36.07 15.07 8.28
CA VAL A 96 -37.37 14.73 8.89
C VAL A 96 -37.83 15.91 9.73
N LEU A 97 -39.09 16.31 9.56
CA LEU A 97 -39.74 17.32 10.37
C LEU A 97 -39.99 16.80 11.79
N ARG A 98 -40.26 17.72 12.75
CA ARG A 98 -40.58 17.35 14.15
C ARG A 98 -41.82 16.44 14.29
N ASN A 99 -42.66 16.38 13.25
CA ASN A 99 -43.84 15.53 13.17
C ASN A 99 -43.56 14.14 12.54
N GLY A 100 -42.31 13.84 12.17
CA GLY A 100 -41.93 12.56 11.55
C GLY A 100 -42.12 12.50 10.03
N ALA A 101 -42.66 13.54 9.39
CA ALA A 101 -42.79 13.59 7.93
C ALA A 101 -41.47 14.00 7.26
N ILE A 102 -41.20 13.46 6.07
CA ILE A 102 -40.02 13.82 5.27
C ILE A 102 -40.18 15.27 4.76
N ALA A 103 -39.19 16.12 5.06
CA ALA A 103 -39.14 17.50 4.59
C ALA A 103 -38.62 17.53 3.14
N ARG A 104 -39.51 17.28 2.17
CA ARG A 104 -39.13 17.19 0.73
C ARG A 104 -38.54 18.48 0.17
N ASP A 105 -39.09 19.63 0.56
CA ASP A 105 -38.62 20.93 0.07
C ASP A 105 -37.20 21.23 0.57
N LEU A 106 -36.94 20.94 1.85
CA LEU A 106 -35.61 21.05 2.45
C LEU A 106 -34.63 20.02 1.87
N ALA A 107 -35.09 18.81 1.58
CA ALA A 107 -34.27 17.79 0.93
C ALA A 107 -33.82 18.24 -0.47
N ALA A 108 -34.72 18.87 -1.23
CA ALA A 108 -34.43 19.40 -2.56
C ALA A 108 -33.43 20.56 -2.50
N GLU A 109 -33.59 21.49 -1.55
CA GLU A 109 -32.67 22.61 -1.33
C GLU A 109 -31.25 22.14 -0.94
N ILE A 110 -31.15 21.11 -0.10
CA ILE A 110 -29.84 20.56 0.30
C ILE A 110 -29.20 19.75 -0.84
N SER A 111 -30.00 19.03 -1.63
CA SER A 111 -29.52 18.19 -2.72
C SER A 111 -29.09 19.00 -3.96
N HIS A 112 -29.69 20.16 -4.19
CA HIS A 112 -29.35 21.06 -5.29
C HIS A 112 -28.98 22.43 -4.70
N PRO A 113 -27.70 22.64 -4.32
CA PRO A 113 -27.26 23.98 -3.98
C PRO A 113 -27.52 24.87 -5.19
N MET A 114 -28.35 25.89 -5.01
CA MET A 114 -28.54 26.96 -5.99
C MET A 114 -27.17 27.44 -6.46
N GLU A 115 -26.98 27.54 -7.78
CA GLU A 115 -25.73 28.01 -8.44
C GLU A 115 -25.13 29.27 -7.80
#